data_AF-A0A1I4HK02-F1
#
_entry.id   AF-A0A1I4HK02-F1
#
_cell.length_a   1.000
_cell.length_b   1.000
_cell.length_c   1.000
_cell.angle_alpha   90.00
_cell.angle_beta   90.00
_cell.angle_gamma   90.00
#
_symmetry.space_group_name_H-M   'P 1'
#
loop_
_entity.id
_entity.type
_entity.pdbx_description
1 polymer ?
#
loop_
_entity_poly.entity_id
_entity_poly.type
_entity_poly.pdbx_seq_one_letter_code
_entity_poly.pdbx_strand_id
1 'polypeptide(L)' 'MAITEFSKKYHERMFPGYVSKFLETDPEFIERFDNFAFDEVVNSDNLDDHTRMIAILAALVVHNA' A
#
# COMPACT_ATOMS: atom_id res chain seq x y z
N MET A 1 -4.71 7.62 13.96
CA MET A 1 -5.07 8.56 12.87
C MET A 1 -5.88 7.81 11.86
N ALA A 2 -7.16 8.13 11.64
CA ALA A 2 -7.97 7.37 10.68
C ALA A 2 -7.27 7.20 9.30
N ILE A 3 -7.46 6.05 8.65
CA ILE A 3 -6.94 5.78 7.29
C ILE A 3 -7.41 6.89 6.36
N THR A 4 -6.49 7.49 5.59
CA THR A 4 -6.80 8.59 4.69
C THR A 4 -7.69 8.14 3.54
N GLU A 5 -8.49 9.06 3.00
CA GLU A 5 -9.32 8.76 1.83
C GLU A 5 -8.49 8.45 0.58
N PHE A 6 -7.27 8.99 0.48
CA PHE A 6 -6.35 8.65 -0.60
C PHE A 6 -5.89 7.19 -0.47
N SER A 7 -5.41 6.82 0.73
CA SER A 7 -4.98 5.45 1.04
C SER A 7 -6.06 4.42 0.71
N LYS A 8 -7.30 4.63 1.17
CA LYS A 8 -8.43 3.73 0.88
C LYS A 8 -8.67 3.53 -0.62
N LYS A 9 -8.69 4.63 -1.38
CA LYS A 9 -8.93 4.58 -2.83
C LYS A 9 -7.79 3.90 -3.57
N TYR A 10 -6.55 4.14 -3.14
CA TYR A 10 -5.37 3.53 -3.75
C TYR A 10 -5.27 2.05 -3.43
N HIS A 11 -5.55 1.66 -2.18
CA HIS A 11 -5.66 0.26 -1.76
C HIS A 11 -6.73 -0.49 -2.58
N GLU A 12 -7.94 0.05 -2.70
CA GLU A 12 -9.02 -0.57 -3.48
C GLU A 12 -8.65 -0.67 -4.97
N ARG A 13 -7.91 0.29 -5.51
CA ARG A 13 -7.40 0.25 -6.89
C ARG A 13 -6.38 -0.87 -7.10
N MET A 14 -5.52 -1.12 -6.11
CA MET A 14 -4.48 -2.17 -6.17
C MET A 14 -5.04 -3.56 -5.84
N PHE A 15 -5.93 -3.66 -4.86
CA PHE A 15 -6.49 -4.91 -4.34
C PHE A 15 -8.01 -4.83 -4.20
N PRO A 16 -8.77 -4.85 -5.32
CA PRO A 16 -10.22 -4.67 -5.28
C PRO A 16 -10.93 -5.70 -4.40
N GLY A 17 -11.75 -5.22 -3.46
CA GLY A 17 -12.52 -6.07 -2.54
C GLY A 17 -11.68 -6.86 -1.52
N TYR A 18 -10.37 -6.61 -1.43
CA TYR A 18 -9.54 -7.24 -0.41
C TYR A 18 -9.74 -6.57 0.95
N VAL A 19 -9.89 -7.38 1.98
CA VAL A 19 -9.99 -6.93 3.37
C VAL A 19 -8.95 -7.71 4.17
N SER A 20 -8.02 -7.00 4.80
CA SER A 20 -6.96 -7.63 5.58
C SER A 20 -7.51 -8.26 6.85
N LYS A 21 -7.11 -9.50 7.15
CA LYS A 21 -7.42 -10.17 8.43
C LYS A 21 -6.84 -9.42 9.64
N PHE A 22 -5.79 -8.63 9.44
CA PHE A 22 -5.25 -7.80 10.52
C PHE A 22 -6.23 -6.72 10.98
N LEU A 23 -7.27 -6.38 10.21
CA LEU A 23 -8.33 -5.50 10.72
C LEU A 23 -9.04 -6.08 11.95
N GLU A 24 -9.12 -7.41 12.06
CA GLU A 24 -9.73 -8.10 13.20
C GLU A 24 -8.77 -8.21 14.38
N THR A 25 -7.48 -8.45 14.12
CA THR A 25 -6.50 -8.77 15.16
C THR A 25 -5.63 -7.60 15.59
N ASP A 26 -5.38 -6.65 14.69
CA ASP A 26 -4.51 -5.49 14.89
C ASP A 26 -4.90 -4.32 13.95
N PRO A 27 -6.00 -3.61 14.27
CA PRO A 27 -6.48 -2.49 13.45
C PRO A 27 -5.52 -1.30 13.44
N GLU A 28 -4.67 -1.13 14.48
CA GLU A 28 -3.68 -0.06 14.51
C GLU A 28 -2.56 -0.32 13.50
N PHE A 29 -2.12 -1.57 13.36
CA PHE A 29 -1.17 -1.95 12.33
C PHE A 29 -1.72 -1.62 10.92
N ILE A 30 -2.97 -1.97 10.63
CA ILE A 30 -3.57 -1.63 9.33
C ILE A 30 -3.68 -0.13 9.13
N GLU A 31 -4.05 0.62 10.16
CA GLU A 31 -4.10 2.08 10.09
C GLU A 31 -2.74 2.68 9.65
N ARG A 32 -1.65 2.22 10.29
CA ARG A 32 -0.30 2.70 10.01
C ARG A 32 0.23 2.20 8.67
N PHE A 33 0.01 0.92 8.38
CA PHE A 33 0.47 0.28 7.16
C PHE A 33 -0.21 0.88 5.93
N ASP A 34 -1.53 1.04 5.95
CA ASP A 34 -2.28 1.54 4.79
C ASP A 34 -1.91 2.99 4.48
N ASN A 35 -1.81 3.84 5.50
CA ASN A 35 -1.39 5.23 5.32
C ASN A 35 0.05 5.30 4.77
N PHE A 36 0.96 4.49 5.30
CA PHE A 36 2.34 4.48 4.82
C PHE A 36 2.45 3.96 3.38
N ALA A 37 1.96 2.75 3.12
CA ALA A 37 2.17 2.03 1.87
C ALA A 37 1.35 2.58 0.70
N PHE A 38 0.13 3.07 0.95
CA PHE A 38 -0.81 3.47 -0.11
C PHE A 38 -1.06 4.99 -0.18
N ASP A 39 -0.48 5.78 0.72
CA ASP A 39 -0.52 7.24 0.65
C ASP A 39 0.90 7.83 0.68
N GLU A 40 1.61 7.72 1.81
CA GLU A 40 2.90 8.39 1.99
C GLU A 40 3.96 7.96 0.97
N VAL A 41 4.18 6.64 0.80
CA VAL A 41 5.18 6.11 -0.14
C VAL A 41 4.81 6.43 -1.58
N VAL A 42 3.54 6.25 -1.94
CA VAL A 42 3.04 6.54 -3.29
C VAL A 42 3.24 8.02 -3.66
N ASN A 43 3.02 8.92 -2.71
CA ASN A 43 3.13 10.37 -2.90
C ASN A 43 4.54 10.92 -2.60
N SER A 44 5.52 10.07 -2.28
CA SER A 44 6.88 10.49 -1.94
C SER A 44 7.79 10.77 -3.15
N ASP A 45 7.34 10.39 -4.35
CA ASP A 45 8.09 10.52 -5.60
C ASP A 45 7.21 10.99 -6.77
N ASN A 46 7.80 11.10 -7.96
CA ASN A 46 7.09 11.47 -9.19
C ASN A 46 7.12 10.34 -10.24
N LEU A 47 7.13 9.08 -9.79
CA LEU A 47 7.08 7.91 -10.67
C LEU A 47 5.66 7.71 -11.20
N ASP A 48 5.52 7.38 -12.48
CA ASP A 48 4.26 6.90 -13.02
C ASP A 48 3.91 5.50 -12.45
N ASP A 49 2.63 5.12 -12.55
CA ASP A 49 2.12 3.86 -11.99
C ASP A 49 2.87 2.62 -12.53
N HIS A 50 3.28 2.62 -13.81
CA HIS A 50 3.99 1.49 -14.40
C HIS A 50 5.43 1.38 -13.87
N THR A 51 6.16 2.50 -13.84
CA THR A 51 7.53 2.54 -13.30
C THR A 51 7.56 2.16 -11.81
N ARG A 52 6.58 2.63 -11.03
CA ARG A 52 6.41 2.26 -9.62
C ARG A 52 6.20 0.76 -9.44
N MET A 53 5.32 0.14 -10.24
CA MET A 53 5.08 -1.30 -10.16
C MET A 53 6.34 -2.10 -10.53
N ILE A 54 7.09 -1.69 -11.54
CA ILE A 54 8.37 -2.33 -11.87
C ILE A 54 9.36 -2.21 -10.71
N ALA A 55 9.46 -1.05 -10.06
CA ALA A 55 10.35 -0.87 -8.91
C ALA A 55 9.96 -1.77 -7.73
N ILE A 56 8.66 -1.90 -7.43
CA ILE A 56 8.14 -2.81 -6.41
C ILE A 56 8.49 -4.26 -6.77
N LEU A 57 8.19 -4.70 -8.00
CA LEU A 57 8.50 -6.05 -8.46
C LEU A 57 10.01 -6.34 -8.45
N ALA A 58 10.84 -5.39 -8.85
CA ALA A 58 12.29 -5.52 -8.83
C ALA A 58 12.79 -5.74 -7.39
N ALA A 59 12.28 -4.97 -6.43
CA ALA A 59 12.62 -5.15 -5.02
C ALA A 59 12.18 -6.54 -4.50
N LEU A 60 10.98 -6.99 -4.86
CA LEU A 60 10.43 -8.29 -4.44
C LEU A 60 11.09 -9.50 -5.10
N VAL A 61 11.62 -9.37 -6.32
CA VAL A 61 12.27 -10.48 -7.05
C VAL A 61 13.77 -10.55 -6.80
N VAL A 62 14.45 -9.40 -6.62
CA VAL A 62 15.88 -9.38 -6.27
C VAL A 62 16.11 -9.98 -4.88
N HIS A 63 15.14 -9.81 -3.98
CA HIS A 63 15.07 -10.55 -2.74
C HIS A 63 14.31 -11.85 -2.97
N ASN A 64 15.00 -12.95 -3.32
CA ASN A 64 14.45 -14.30 -3.13
C ASN A 64 14.14 -14.45 -1.63
N ALA A 65 12.90 -14.12 -1.25
CA ALA A 65 12.32 -14.26 0.08
C ALA A 65 11.81 -15.69 0.29
#